data_AF-A0A1C3XM03-F1
#
_entry.id   AF-A0A1C3XM03-F1
#
_cell.length_a   1.000
_cell.length_b   1.000
_cell.length_c   1.000
_cell.angle_alpha   90.00
_cell.angle_beta   90.00
_cell.angle_gamma   90.00
#
_symmetry.space_group_name_H-M   'P 1'
#
loop_
_entity.id
_entity.type
_entity.pdbx_description
1 polymer ?
#
loop_
_entity_poly.entity_id
_entity_poly.type
_entity_poly.pdbx_seq_one_letter_code
_entity_poly.pdbx_strand_id
1 'polypeptide(L)'
;MNRLWKFAGLSLLLPILNSCDFFDSKMVTACEQVLKNRLLAPSEYRRIEIQQSEEPIGRADYQRYFSEGLSAIIQEALMKDFDRGHVKPVMYEALITYDAPNAYGTLIRGISRCQYPISDGDASRADRLSVVDGETNTEWLRKQL
;
A
#
# COMPACT_ATOMS: atom_id res chain seq x y z
N MET A 1 -2.55 -69.68 8.61
CA MET A 1 -2.93 -68.90 7.41
C MET A 1 -3.46 -67.55 7.89
N ASN A 2 -2.59 -66.54 7.94
CA ASN A 2 -2.89 -65.22 8.50
C ASN A 2 -3.04 -64.21 7.38
N ARG A 3 -4.15 -63.46 7.32
CA ARG A 3 -4.23 -62.16 6.63
C ARG A 3 -5.28 -61.27 7.33
N LEU A 4 -4.83 -60.56 8.36
CA LEU A 4 -5.50 -59.37 8.89
C LEU A 4 -4.93 -58.17 8.12
N TRP A 5 -5.77 -57.51 7.31
CA TRP A 5 -5.43 -56.24 6.68
C TRP A 5 -5.43 -55.14 7.73
N LYS A 6 -4.25 -54.60 8.03
CA LYS A 6 -4.09 -53.36 8.78
C LYS A 6 -4.30 -52.19 7.81
N PHE A 7 -5.42 -51.49 7.92
CA PHE A 7 -5.55 -50.16 7.32
C PHE A 7 -4.72 -49.19 8.17
N ALA A 8 -3.51 -48.89 7.69
CA ALA A 8 -2.72 -47.79 8.20
C ALA A 8 -3.39 -46.49 7.75
N GLY A 9 -4.09 -45.82 8.68
CA GLY A 9 -4.59 -44.47 8.48
C GLY A 9 -3.42 -43.51 8.35
N LEU A 10 -3.14 -43.08 7.12
CA LEU A 10 -2.15 -42.06 6.83
C LEU A 10 -2.79 -40.69 7.13
N SER A 11 -2.65 -40.21 8.37
CA SER A 11 -2.97 -38.82 8.70
C SER A 11 -1.98 -37.92 7.97
N LEU A 12 -2.41 -37.36 6.82
CA LEU A 12 -1.74 -36.23 6.19
C LEU A 12 -1.91 -35.02 7.11
N LEU A 13 -0.93 -34.79 7.98
CA LEU A 13 -0.68 -33.48 8.58
C LEU A 13 -0.21 -32.57 7.43
N LEU A 14 -1.13 -31.79 6.88
CA LEU A 14 -0.80 -30.68 5.98
C LEU A 14 0.00 -29.66 6.80
N PRO A 15 1.28 -29.39 6.48
CA PRO A 15 1.96 -28.25 7.05
C PRO A 15 1.27 -27.01 6.49
N ILE A 16 0.77 -26.15 7.38
CA ILE A 16 0.29 -24.82 7.03
C ILE A 16 1.54 -24.06 6.57
N LEU A 17 1.78 -24.08 5.26
CA LEU A 17 2.87 -23.39 4.62
C LEU A 17 2.46 -21.93 4.37
N ASN A 18 3.43 -21.05 4.63
CA ASN A 18 3.64 -19.74 4.03
C ASN A 18 2.92 -18.52 4.62
N SER A 19 3.45 -18.04 5.75
CA SER A 19 3.59 -16.60 5.95
C SER A 19 5.05 -16.22 5.69
N CYS A 20 5.40 -16.04 4.42
CA CYS A 20 6.68 -15.41 4.03
C CYS A 20 6.58 -13.90 4.29
N ASP A 21 6.58 -13.49 5.55
CA ASP A 21 6.68 -12.09 5.95
C ASP A 21 8.11 -11.87 6.43
N PHE A 22 9.05 -11.69 5.51
CA PHE A 22 10.43 -11.37 5.93
C PHE A 22 10.92 -9.99 5.54
N PHE A 23 10.28 -9.29 4.58
CA PHE A 23 10.51 -7.86 4.39
C PHE A 23 9.26 -7.21 3.79
N ASP A 24 8.58 -6.39 4.58
CA ASP A 24 7.60 -5.45 4.05
C ASP A 24 8.27 -4.56 3.01
N SER A 25 7.54 -4.21 1.94
CA SER A 25 8.05 -3.24 0.98
C SER A 25 8.31 -1.90 1.69
N LYS A 26 9.28 -1.12 1.19
CA LYS A 26 9.53 0.24 1.71
C LYS A 26 8.25 1.09 1.70
N MET A 27 7.37 0.86 0.73
CA MET A 27 6.06 1.49 0.62
C MET A 27 5.15 1.14 1.82
N VAL A 28 5.00 -0.15 2.14
CA VAL A 28 4.20 -0.59 3.30
C VAL A 28 4.75 0.01 4.59
N THR A 29 6.07 0.01 4.75
CA THR A 29 6.73 0.56 5.94
C THR A 29 6.44 2.06 6.09
N ALA A 30 6.57 2.84 5.00
CA ALA A 30 6.27 4.27 4.99
C ALA A 30 4.78 4.55 5.25
N CYS A 31 3.89 3.76 4.63
CA CYS A 31 2.45 3.83 4.81
C CYS A 31 2.06 3.62 6.28
N GLU A 32 2.53 2.54 6.91
CA GLU A 32 2.24 2.26 8.31
C GLU A 32 2.79 3.32 9.26
N GLN A 33 3.96 3.89 8.95
CA GLN A 33 4.51 4.98 9.76
C GLN A 33 3.59 6.20 9.74
N VAL A 34 3.10 6.60 8.55
CA VAL A 34 2.14 7.69 8.42
C VAL A 34 0.83 7.34 9.11
N LEU A 35 0.30 6.13 8.90
CA LEU A 35 -0.92 5.67 9.52
C LEU A 35 -0.85 5.75 11.04
N LYS A 36 0.20 5.20 11.66
CA LYS A 36 0.43 5.26 13.11
C LYS A 36 0.47 6.70 13.61
N ASN A 37 1.17 7.60 12.93
CA ASN A 37 1.22 9.01 13.31
C ASN A 37 -0.17 9.70 13.31
N ARG A 38 -1.14 9.18 12.54
CA ARG A 38 -2.51 9.71 12.47
C ARG A 38 -3.46 9.05 13.49
N LEU A 39 -3.07 7.95 14.14
CA LEU A 39 -3.89 7.27 15.14
C LEU A 39 -3.80 7.95 16.51
N LEU A 40 -4.89 7.88 17.28
CA LEU A 40 -4.93 8.39 18.67
C LEU A 40 -4.06 7.56 19.62
N ALA A 41 -4.04 6.24 19.42
CA ALA A 41 -3.27 5.29 20.22
C ALA A 41 -2.32 4.47 19.31
N PRO A 42 -1.24 5.08 18.79
CA PRO A 42 -0.35 4.44 17.82
C PRO A 42 0.30 3.16 18.35
N SER A 43 0.53 3.07 19.66
CA SER A 43 1.11 1.88 20.31
C SER A 43 0.18 0.67 20.32
N GLU A 44 -1.12 0.87 20.12
CA GLU A 44 -2.13 -0.19 20.12
C GLU A 44 -2.54 -0.59 18.69
N TYR A 45 -1.85 -0.05 17.68
CA TYR A 45 -2.00 -0.48 16.29
C TYR A 45 -1.65 -1.96 16.14
N ARG A 46 -2.54 -2.71 15.49
CA ARG A 46 -2.30 -4.09 15.08
C ARG A 46 -2.69 -4.29 13.62
N ARG A 47 -1.68 -4.53 12.78
CA ARG A 47 -1.89 -4.98 11.40
C ARG A 47 -2.64 -6.32 11.39
N ILE A 48 -3.62 -6.43 10.50
CA ILE A 48 -4.38 -7.67 10.25
C ILE A 48 -4.03 -8.25 8.88
N GLU A 49 -3.98 -7.41 7.85
CA GLU A 49 -3.75 -7.85 6.48
C GLU A 49 -3.11 -6.73 5.65
N ILE A 50 -2.30 -7.10 4.66
CA ILE A 50 -1.85 -6.21 3.61
C ILE A 50 -2.21 -6.82 2.27
N GLN A 51 -2.82 -6.02 1.40
CA GLN A 51 -2.99 -6.32 -0.02
C GLN A 51 -2.21 -5.29 -0.82
N GLN A 52 -1.36 -5.73 -1.73
CA GLN A 52 -0.58 -4.87 -2.61
C GLN A 52 -1.01 -5.08 -4.06
N SER A 53 -1.10 -4.00 -4.82
CA SER A 53 -1.37 -4.03 -6.25
C SER A 53 -0.54 -2.96 -6.97
N GLU A 54 -0.40 -3.15 -8.29
CA GLU A 54 0.19 -2.16 -9.17
C GLU A 54 -0.69 -2.02 -10.42
N GLU A 55 -0.96 -0.78 -10.81
CA GLU A 55 -1.81 -0.48 -11.97
C GLU A 55 -1.16 0.61 -12.84
N PRO A 56 -1.22 0.50 -14.18
CA PRO A 56 -0.77 1.58 -15.06
C PRO A 56 -1.53 2.89 -14.79
N ILE A 57 -0.81 3.99 -14.70
CA ILE A 57 -1.43 5.32 -14.52
C ILE A 57 -1.95 5.81 -15.87
N GLY A 58 -3.24 6.15 -15.90
CA GLY A 58 -3.89 6.76 -17.07
C GLY A 58 -3.49 8.23 -17.25
N ARG A 59 -3.76 8.77 -18.45
CA ARG A 59 -3.36 10.13 -18.84
C ARG A 59 -3.81 11.23 -17.86
N ALA A 60 -5.06 11.17 -17.40
CA ALA A 60 -5.63 12.17 -16.48
C ALA A 60 -4.93 12.13 -15.11
N ASP A 61 -4.66 10.93 -14.61
CA ASP A 61 -3.96 10.74 -13.35
C ASP A 61 -2.48 11.11 -13.45
N TYR A 62 -1.85 10.83 -14.60
CA TYR A 62 -0.50 11.28 -14.86
C TYR A 62 -0.39 12.81 -14.78
N GLN A 63 -1.36 13.51 -15.38
CA GLN A 63 -1.41 14.96 -15.29
C GLN A 63 -1.52 15.43 -13.84
N ARG A 64 -2.46 14.87 -13.08
CA ARG A 64 -2.71 15.21 -11.67
C ARG A 64 -1.49 14.98 -10.78
N TYR A 65 -0.86 13.81 -10.88
CA TYR A 65 0.24 13.44 -9.96
C TYR A 65 1.60 14.04 -10.32
N PHE A 66 1.88 14.27 -11.61
CA PHE A 66 3.23 14.62 -12.05
C PHE A 66 3.36 16.00 -12.70
N SER A 67 2.25 16.66 -13.05
CA SER A 67 2.31 17.92 -13.80
C SER A 67 1.51 19.07 -13.20
N GLU A 68 0.57 18.79 -12.30
CA GLU A 68 -0.23 19.81 -11.65
C GLU A 68 0.66 20.74 -10.82
N GLY A 69 0.42 22.05 -10.91
CA GLY A 69 1.23 23.07 -10.23
C GLY A 69 2.56 23.43 -10.92
N LEU A 70 2.92 22.77 -12.02
CA LEU A 70 4.08 23.15 -12.83
C LEU A 70 3.75 24.29 -13.82
N SER A 71 4.78 24.90 -14.41
CA SER A 71 4.58 25.87 -15.49
C SER A 71 4.01 25.19 -16.74
N ALA A 72 3.25 25.92 -17.54
CA ALA A 72 2.60 25.39 -18.74
C ALA A 72 3.58 24.71 -19.71
N ILE A 73 4.80 25.25 -19.86
CA ILE A 73 5.84 24.70 -20.74
C ILE A 73 6.30 23.31 -20.24
N ILE A 74 6.50 23.17 -18.93
CA ILE A 74 6.95 21.89 -18.34
C ILE A 74 5.81 20.87 -18.39
N GLN A 75 4.59 21.29 -18.08
CA GLN A 75 3.41 20.45 -18.16
C GLN A 75 3.21 19.91 -19.59
N GLU A 76 3.30 20.76 -20.61
CA GLU A 76 3.19 20.33 -22.01
C GLU A 76 4.27 19.30 -22.38
N ALA A 77 5.52 19.53 -21.97
CA ALA A 77 6.62 18.59 -22.23
C ALA A 77 6.36 17.20 -21.60
N LEU A 78 5.96 17.16 -20.32
CA LEU A 78 5.67 15.91 -19.61
C LEU A 78 4.49 15.16 -20.22
N MET A 79 3.39 15.87 -20.55
CA MET A 79 2.23 15.24 -21.18
C MET A 79 2.56 14.68 -22.55
N LYS A 80 3.43 15.35 -23.31
CA LYS A 80 3.89 14.88 -24.62
C LYS A 80 4.75 13.62 -24.51
N ASP A 81 5.58 13.49 -23.47
CA ASP A 81 6.35 12.27 -23.22
C ASP A 81 5.44 11.10 -22.83
N PHE A 82 4.40 11.34 -22.03
CA PHE A 82 3.36 10.35 -21.75
C PHE A 82 2.64 9.91 -23.03
N ASP A 83 2.15 10.87 -23.82
CA ASP A 83 1.37 10.59 -25.05
C ASP A 83 2.20 9.84 -26.11
N ARG A 84 3.53 9.99 -26.06
CA ARG A 84 4.48 9.25 -26.93
C ARG A 84 4.91 7.89 -26.35
N GLY A 85 4.51 7.56 -25.13
CA GLY A 85 4.91 6.33 -24.43
C GLY A 85 6.38 6.30 -24.01
N HIS A 86 7.03 7.47 -23.89
CA HIS A 86 8.40 7.58 -23.37
C HIS A 86 8.47 7.27 -21.87
N VAL A 87 7.37 7.47 -21.16
CA VAL A 87 7.19 7.11 -19.76
C VAL A 87 6.12 6.02 -19.63
N LYS A 88 6.25 5.17 -18.61
CA LYS A 88 5.30 4.11 -18.29
C LYS A 88 4.96 4.20 -16.80
N PRO A 89 4.15 5.19 -16.41
CA PRO A 89 3.89 5.45 -15.02
C PRO A 89 3.00 4.35 -14.42
N VAL A 90 3.28 4.01 -13.16
CA VAL A 90 2.58 2.96 -12.41
C VAL A 90 2.14 3.51 -11.06
N MET A 91 0.92 3.17 -10.64
CA MET A 91 0.40 3.41 -9.31
C MET A 91 0.62 2.15 -8.49
N TYR A 92 1.47 2.24 -7.48
CA TYR A 92 1.55 1.21 -6.45
C TYR A 92 0.53 1.50 -5.36
N GLU A 93 -0.19 0.46 -4.95
CA GLU A 93 -1.19 0.56 -3.91
C GLU A 93 -0.95 -0.48 -2.83
N ALA A 94 -1.13 -0.06 -1.57
CA ALA A 94 -1.26 -0.95 -0.42
C ALA A 94 -2.57 -0.65 0.31
N LEU A 95 -3.39 -1.67 0.46
CA LEU A 95 -4.53 -1.68 1.37
C LEU A 95 -4.10 -2.38 2.66
N ILE A 96 -4.10 -1.64 3.76
CA ILE A 96 -3.72 -2.14 5.08
C ILE A 96 -4.97 -2.23 5.93
N THR A 97 -5.39 -3.45 6.26
CA THR A 97 -6.43 -3.70 7.26
C THR A 97 -5.77 -3.78 8.63
N TYR A 98 -6.28 -3.03 9.60
CA TYR A 98 -5.70 -2.94 10.93
C TYR A 98 -6.77 -2.79 12.01
N ASP A 99 -6.40 -3.13 13.25
CA ASP A 99 -7.17 -2.77 14.44
C ASP A 99 -6.46 -1.65 15.20
N ALA A 100 -7.21 -0.67 15.71
CA ALA A 100 -6.72 0.37 16.60
C ALA A 100 -7.85 0.91 17.50
N PRO A 101 -7.56 1.40 18.72
CA PRO A 101 -8.57 2.02 19.56
C PRO A 101 -9.07 3.35 18.97
N ASN A 102 -10.37 3.60 19.11
CA ASN A 102 -10.95 4.93 18.88
C ASN A 102 -10.77 5.84 20.12
N ALA A 103 -11.33 7.06 20.07
CA ALA A 103 -11.24 8.05 21.14
C ALA A 103 -11.82 7.59 22.50
N TYR A 104 -12.61 6.51 22.53
CA TYR A 104 -13.22 5.93 23.73
C TYR A 104 -12.52 4.63 24.17
N GLY A 105 -11.38 4.29 23.56
CA GLY A 105 -10.64 3.05 23.86
C GLY A 105 -11.28 1.79 23.30
N THR A 106 -12.31 1.89 22.45
CA THR A 106 -12.91 0.72 21.78
C THR A 106 -12.05 0.33 20.59
N LEU A 107 -11.63 -0.93 20.52
CA LEU A 107 -10.89 -1.46 19.39
C LEU A 107 -11.81 -1.50 18.15
N ILE A 108 -11.41 -0.79 17.10
CA ILE A 108 -12.12 -0.75 15.82
C ILE A 108 -11.23 -1.30 14.71
N ARG A 109 -11.85 -1.86 13.66
CA ARG A 109 -11.16 -2.29 12.45
C ARG A 109 -11.19 -1.16 11.42
N GLY A 110 -10.01 -0.72 11.00
CA GLY A 110 -9.80 0.24 9.93
C GLY A 110 -9.22 -0.42 8.68
N ILE A 111 -9.38 0.27 7.56
CA ILE A 111 -8.69 -0.02 6.30
C ILE A 111 -8.07 1.29 5.87
N SER A 112 -6.76 1.30 5.64
CA SER A 112 -6.06 2.44 5.08
C SER A 112 -5.54 2.12 3.69
N ARG A 113 -5.75 3.05 2.75
CA ARG A 113 -5.30 2.95 1.36
C ARG A 113 -4.12 3.88 1.14
N CYS A 114 -2.99 3.29 0.81
CA CYS A 114 -1.76 4.01 0.50
C CYS A 114 -1.46 3.90 -0.98
N GLN A 115 -1.28 5.04 -1.63
CA GLN A 115 -0.99 5.13 -3.05
C GLN A 115 0.35 5.82 -3.28
N TYR A 116 1.14 5.25 -4.19
CA TYR A 116 2.44 5.77 -4.56
C TYR A 116 2.59 5.84 -6.09
N PRO A 117 2.41 7.02 -6.69
CA PRO A 117 2.56 7.19 -8.13
C PRO A 117 4.05 7.26 -8.51
N ILE A 118 4.46 6.43 -9.49
CA ILE A 118 5.84 6.39 -10.00
C ILE A 118 5.85 6.70 -11.48
N SER A 119 6.67 7.65 -11.89
CA SER A 119 6.77 8.09 -13.29
C SER A 119 7.66 7.19 -14.16
N ASP A 120 8.68 6.57 -13.57
CA ASP A 120 9.73 5.80 -14.25
C ASP A 120 9.68 4.28 -13.97
N GLY A 121 8.73 3.83 -13.14
CA GLY A 121 8.59 2.43 -12.72
C GLY A 121 9.57 1.97 -11.64
N ASP A 122 10.39 2.86 -11.06
CA ASP A 122 11.29 2.50 -9.96
C ASP A 122 10.62 2.62 -8.57
N ALA A 123 10.07 1.50 -8.10
CA ALA A 123 9.46 1.34 -6.78
C ALA A 123 10.41 1.58 -5.59
N SER A 124 11.73 1.63 -5.80
CA SER A 124 12.69 1.84 -4.71
C SER A 124 12.65 3.26 -4.11
N ARG A 125 12.04 4.21 -4.84
CA ARG A 125 11.88 5.62 -4.46
C ARG A 125 10.60 5.91 -3.67
N ALA A 126 9.87 4.88 -3.24
CA ALA A 126 8.55 4.95 -2.57
C ALA A 126 8.47 5.72 -1.23
N ASP A 127 9.51 6.46 -0.84
CA ASP A 127 9.69 6.98 0.51
C ASP A 127 9.13 8.40 0.74
N ARG A 128 8.70 9.14 -0.29
CA ARG A 128 8.45 10.60 -0.16
C ARG A 128 7.06 11.13 -0.52
N LEU A 129 6.17 10.34 -1.13
CA LEU A 129 4.92 10.80 -1.74
C LEU A 129 3.72 9.86 -1.45
N SER A 130 3.66 9.28 -0.25
CA SER A 130 2.50 8.46 0.12
C SER A 130 1.24 9.32 0.28
N VAL A 131 0.29 9.10 -0.62
CA VAL A 131 -1.10 9.55 -0.44
C VAL A 131 -1.77 8.49 0.41
N VAL A 132 -2.14 8.83 1.64
CA VAL A 132 -2.78 7.91 2.59
C VAL A 132 -4.21 8.36 2.78
N ASP A 133 -5.16 7.48 2.44
CA ASP A 133 -6.59 7.73 2.46
C ASP A 133 -7.00 8.97 1.65
N GLY A 134 -6.34 9.15 0.50
CA GLY A 134 -6.57 10.28 -0.40
C GLY A 134 -5.88 11.58 -0.01
N GLU A 135 -5.09 11.59 1.07
CA GLU A 135 -4.41 12.79 1.56
C GLU A 135 -2.89 12.60 1.69
N THR A 136 -2.15 13.56 1.16
CA THR A 136 -0.73 13.72 1.50
C THR A 136 -0.58 14.07 2.98
N ASN A 137 0.61 13.84 3.54
CA ASN A 137 0.87 14.19 4.94
C ASN A 137 0.68 15.69 5.21
N THR A 138 1.07 16.55 4.26
CA THR A 138 0.90 18.00 4.37
C THR A 138 -0.57 18.42 4.38
N GLU A 139 -1.40 17.83 3.51
CA GLU A 139 -2.85 18.09 3.48
C GLU A 139 -3.53 17.66 4.77
N TRP A 140 -3.18 16.48 5.28
CA TRP A 140 -3.71 15.96 6.54
C TRP A 140 -3.35 16.90 7.71
N LEU A 141 -2.07 17.28 7.84
CA LEU A 141 -1.60 18.19 8.89
C LEU A 141 -2.32 19.54 8.86
N ARG A 142 -2.56 20.10 7.68
CA ARG A 142 -3.27 21.37 7.53
C ARG A 142 -4.70 21.32 8.07
N LYS A 143 -5.34 20.15 8.07
CA LYS A 143 -6.69 19.95 8.62
C LYS A 143 -6.72 19.77 10.15
N GLN A 144 -5.55 19.55 10.77
CA GLN A 144 -5.42 19.42 12.23
C GLN A 144 -5.12 20.74 12.95
N LEU A 145 -4.80 21.80 12.20
CA LEU A 145 -4.56 23.17 12.69
C LEU A 145 -5.85 23.98 12.71
#